data_AF-A0A836YLE2-F1
#
_entry.id   AF-A0A836YLE2-F1
#
_cell.length_a   1.000
_cell.length_b   1.000
_cell.length_c   1.000
_cell.angle_alpha   90.00
_cell.angle_beta   90.00
_cell.angle_gamma   90.00
#
_symmetry.space_group_name_H-M   'P 1'
#
loop_
_entity.id
_entity.type
_entity.pdbx_description
1 polymer ?
#
loop_
_entity_poly.entity_id
_entity_poly.type
_entity_poly.pdbx_seq_one_letter_code
_entity_poly.pdbx_strand_id
1 'polypeptide(L)' 'MKMKINRCKLDKNTQRKLVEFFVAEVTARTAANLLDIQPNTAAL' A
#
# COMPACT_ATOMS: atom_id res chain seq x y z
N MET A 1 23.84 -10.23 13.88
CA MET A 1 23.10 -8.96 13.70
C MET A 1 21.61 -9.31 13.71
N LYS A 2 20.85 -8.99 14.77
CA LYS A 2 19.41 -9.31 14.81
C LYS A 2 18.69 -8.36 13.85
N MET A 3 18.27 -8.86 12.69
CA MET A 3 17.29 -8.16 11.86
C MET A 3 15.99 -8.09 12.66
N LYS A 4 15.71 -6.93 13.30
CA LYS A 4 14.36 -6.64 13.77
C LYS A 4 13.50 -6.59 12.52
N ILE A 5 12.56 -7.53 12.37
CA ILE A 5 11.51 -7.42 11.36
C ILE A 5 10.67 -6.21 11.76
N ASN A 6 11.06 -5.02 11.31
CA ASN A 6 10.20 -3.86 11.42
C ASN A 6 9.10 -4.10 10.41
N ARG A 7 7.94 -4.61 10.86
CA ARG A 7 6.74 -4.70 10.03
C ARG A 7 6.42 -3.26 9.64
N CYS A 8 6.88 -2.83 8.46
CA CYS A 8 6.64 -1.51 7.95
C CYS A 8 5.15 -1.42 7.63
N LYS A 9 4.38 -1.02 8.64
CA LYS A 9 2.97 -0.70 8.47
C LYS A 9 2.90 0.50 7.53
N LEU A 10 2.00 0.45 6.56
CA LEU A 10 1.63 1.65 5.82
C LEU A 10 1.18 2.71 6.81
N ASP A 11 1.54 3.96 6.54
CA ASP A 11 0.99 5.06 7.30
C ASP A 11 -0.53 5.16 7.04
N LYS A 12 -1.25 5.78 7.98
CA LYS A 12 -2.72 5.85 7.92
C LYS A 12 -3.22 6.60 6.67
N ASN A 13 -2.46 7.55 6.13
CA ASN A 13 -2.89 8.29 4.94
C ASN A 13 -2.78 7.43 3.69
N THR A 14 -1.70 6.67 3.53
CA THR A 14 -1.58 5.72 2.41
C THR A 14 -2.68 4.65 2.47
N GLN A 15 -3.01 4.15 3.67
CA GLN A 15 -4.14 3.22 3.84
C GLN A 15 -5.48 3.83 3.41
N ARG A 16 -5.77 5.08 3.77
CA ARG A 16 -7.02 5.76 3.35
C ARG A 16 -7.09 5.97 1.85
N LYS A 17 -6.00 6.41 1.22
CA LYS A 17 -5.92 6.56 -0.25
C LYS A 17 -6.15 5.24 -0.98
N LEU A 18 -5.61 4.13 -0.47
CA LEU A 18 -5.88 2.81 -1.04
C LEU A 18 -7.36 2.47 -1.02
N VAL A 19 -8.08 2.79 0.07
CA VAL A 19 -9.54 2.58 0.14
C VAL A 19 -10.27 3.43 -0.90
N GLU A 20 -9.91 4.72 -1.01
CA GLU A 20 -10.51 5.62 -2.01
C GLU A 20 -10.30 5.10 -3.45
N PHE A 21 -9.10 4.61 -3.76
CA PHE A 21 -8.79 4.01 -5.05
C PHE A 21 -9.60 2.74 -5.33
N PHE A 22 -9.76 1.86 -4.35
CA PHE A 22 -10.53 0.63 -4.55
C PHE A 22 -12.04 0.87 -4.66
N VAL A 23 -12.57 1.87 -3.96
CA VAL A 23 -13.95 2.33 -4.17
C VAL A 23 -14.14 2.87 -5.59
N ALA A 24 -13.13 3.51 -6.16
CA ALA A 24 -13.12 3.97 -7.55
C ALA A 24 -12.69 2.89 -8.56
N GLU A 25 -12.66 1.61 -8.16
CA GLU A 25 -12.30 0.46 -9.00
C GLU A 25 -10.89 0.52 -9.62
N VAL A 26 -9.98 1.29 -9.04
CA VAL A 26 -8.57 1.35 -9.45
C VAL A 26 -7.90 0.01 -9.13
N THR A 27 -7.16 -0.54 -10.09
CA THR A 27 -6.42 -1.80 -9.87
C THR A 27 -5.31 -1.63 -8.85
N ALA A 28 -5.08 -2.66 -8.01
CA ALA A 28 -4.06 -2.61 -6.96
C ALA A 28 -2.65 -2.26 -7.48
N ARG A 29 -2.29 -2.69 -8.69
CA ARG A 29 -1.03 -2.31 -9.35
C ARG A 29 -0.99 -0.81 -9.66
N THR A 30 -2.06 -0.25 -10.17
CA THR A 30 -2.14 1.19 -10.49
C THR A 30 -2.11 2.02 -9.21
N ALA A 31 -2.86 1.62 -8.18
CA ALA A 31 -2.83 2.27 -6.88
C ALA A 31 -1.43 2.25 -6.24
N ALA A 32 -0.72 1.13 -6.34
CA ALA A 32 0.66 1.01 -5.87
C ALA A 32 1.62 1.96 -6.61
N ASN A 33 1.49 2.07 -7.93
CA ASN A 33 2.29 2.99 -8.74
C ASN A 33 1.99 4.46 -8.39
N LEU A 34 0.72 4.81 -8.16
CA LEU A 34 0.31 6.17 -7.78
C LEU A 34 0.79 6.57 -6.39
N LEU A 35 0.93 5.60 -5.48
CA LEU A 35 1.37 5.82 -4.09
C LEU A 35 2.87 5.57 -3.90
N ASP A 36 3.59 5.19 -4.96
CA ASP A 36 5.00 4.82 -4.92
C ASP A 36 5.31 3.75 -3.84
N ILE A 37 4.45 2.73 -3.76
CA ILE A 37 4.61 1.59 -2.85
C ILE A 37 4.81 0.29 -3.61
N GLN A 38 5.37 -0.72 -2.95
CA GLN A 38 5.52 -2.04 -3.55
C GLN A 38 4.14 -2.61 -3.95
N PRO A 39 3.96 -3.13 -5.18
CA PRO A 39 2.66 -3.64 -5.65
C PRO A 39 2.01 -4.67 -4.73
N ASN A 40 2.82 -5.55 -4.13
CA ASN A 40 2.34 -6.57 -3.19
C ASN A 40 1.79 -5.98 -1.89
N THR A 41 2.13 -4.75 -1.55
CA THR A 41 1.61 -4.03 -0.38
C THR A 41 0.19 -3.50 -0.61
N ALA A 42 -0.18 -3.21 -1.86
CA ALA A 42 -1.54 -2.76 -2.19
C ALA A 42 -2.52 -3.92 -2.43
N ALA A 43 -2.04 -5.15 -2.66
CA ALA A 43 -2.83 -6.25 -3.22
C ALA A 43 -2.98 -7.48 -2.29
N LEU A 44 -2.82 -7.33 -0.97
CA LEU A 44 -2.94 -8.45 -0.03
C LEU A 44 -4.40 -8.72 0.38
#